data_AF-A0A960DZ65-F1
#
_entry.id   AF-A0A960DZ65-F1
#
_cell.length_a   1.000
_cell.length_b   1.000
_cell.length_c   1.000
_cell.angle_alpha   90.00
_cell.angle_beta   90.00
_cell.angle_gamma   90.00
#
_symmetry.space_group_name_H-M   'P 1'
#
loop_
_entity.id
_entity.type
_entity.pdbx_description
1 polymer ?
#
loop_
_entity_poly.entity_id
_entity_poly.type
_entity_poly.pdbx_seq_one_letter_code
_entity_poly.pdbx_strand_id
1 'polypeptide(L)'
;RTSLTPADVDVAELYDGFSFLAMVWLEALGFCGPGESGPFIDGGGRIALDGELPVNTHGGQLSAGRLHGFGFIHEAVLQLRGEAGDRQVPGRCEVAAVANGGGPVAGSMLLVREDGR
;
A
#
# COMPACT_ATOMS: atom_id res chain seq x y z
N ARG A 1 15.49 11.01 -6.92
CA ARG A 1 14.52 10.42 -7.88
C ARG A 1 14.97 9.00 -8.20
N THR A 2 14.04 8.05 -8.29
CA THR A 2 14.26 6.61 -8.57
C THR A 2 13.82 6.27 -9.99
N SER A 3 14.20 5.10 -10.51
CA SER A 3 13.71 4.51 -11.76
C SER A 3 12.45 3.65 -11.58
N LEU A 4 12.04 3.39 -10.33
CA LEU A 4 10.84 2.59 -10.02
C LEU A 4 9.57 3.26 -10.56
N THR A 5 8.64 2.41 -10.97
CA THR A 5 7.33 2.72 -11.53
C THR A 5 6.24 2.05 -10.67
N PRO A 6 4.95 2.41 -10.85
CA PRO A 6 3.86 1.74 -10.13
C PRO A 6 3.83 0.22 -10.33
N ALA A 7 4.31 -0.27 -11.48
CA ALA A 7 4.38 -1.71 -11.77
C ALA A 7 5.48 -2.45 -10.98
N ASP A 8 6.41 -1.72 -10.36
CA ASP A 8 7.46 -2.30 -9.53
C ASP A 8 7.05 -2.42 -8.05
N VAL A 9 5.84 -2.00 -7.67
CA VAL A 9 5.38 -2.02 -6.27
C VAL A 9 4.70 -3.36 -5.97
N ASP A 10 5.20 -4.06 -4.94
CA ASP A 10 4.67 -5.36 -4.53
C ASP A 10 3.53 -5.24 -3.49
N VAL A 11 3.51 -4.16 -2.72
CA VAL A 11 2.49 -3.90 -1.68
C VAL A 11 2.26 -2.41 -1.48
N ALA A 12 1.02 -2.02 -1.25
CA ALA A 12 0.63 -0.63 -1.04
C ALA A 12 -0.09 -0.44 0.31
N GLU A 13 0.54 0.29 1.22
CA GLU A 13 -0.01 0.65 2.52
C GLU A 13 -0.50 2.11 2.48
N LEU A 14 -1.77 2.29 2.15
CA LEU A 14 -2.42 3.54 1.79
C LEU A 14 -3.33 4.06 2.90
N TYR A 15 -3.17 5.35 3.24
CA TYR A 15 -4.04 6.02 4.19
C TYR A 15 -5.52 5.92 3.83
N ASP A 16 -6.28 5.26 4.69
CA ASP A 16 -7.69 4.95 4.54
C ASP A 16 -8.50 5.43 5.76
N GLY A 17 -8.18 6.62 6.30
CA GLY A 17 -8.96 7.23 7.38
C GLY A 17 -10.46 7.37 7.06
N PHE A 18 -10.79 7.34 5.77
CA PHE A 18 -12.08 6.99 5.20
C PHE A 18 -11.83 6.13 3.95
N SER A 19 -12.74 5.22 3.61
CA SER A 19 -12.56 4.27 2.49
C SER A 19 -12.20 4.91 1.16
N PHE A 20 -12.83 6.03 0.83
CA PHE A 20 -12.56 6.78 -0.40
C PHE A 20 -11.10 7.28 -0.50
N LEU A 21 -10.40 7.48 0.62
CA LEU A 21 -9.02 7.97 0.57
C LEU A 21 -8.05 6.94 0.00
N ALA A 22 -8.26 5.65 0.26
CA ALA A 22 -7.46 4.59 -0.37
C ALA A 22 -7.62 4.61 -1.90
N MET A 23 -8.85 4.84 -2.38
CA MET A 23 -9.14 4.96 -3.81
C MET A 23 -8.43 6.16 -4.45
N VAL A 24 -8.46 7.32 -3.80
CA VAL A 24 -7.75 8.52 -4.29
C VAL A 24 -6.24 8.28 -4.34
N TRP A 25 -5.68 7.56 -3.37
CA TRP A 25 -4.26 7.21 -3.39
C TRP A 25 -3.90 6.27 -4.54
N LEU A 26 -4.76 5.33 -4.89
CA LEU A 26 -4.53 4.45 -6.06
C LEU A 26 -4.35 5.25 -7.36
N GLU A 27 -5.18 6.29 -7.55
CA GLU A 27 -5.09 7.18 -8.72
C GLU A 27 -3.89 8.13 -8.61
N ALA A 28 -3.71 8.76 -7.44
CA ALA A 28 -2.66 9.75 -7.23
C ALA A 28 -1.23 9.17 -7.36
N LEU A 29 -1.06 7.89 -7.03
CA LEU A 29 0.21 7.17 -7.18
C LEU A 29 0.35 6.48 -8.54
N GLY A 30 -0.70 6.50 -9.38
CA GLY A 30 -0.65 5.98 -10.75
C GLY A 30 -0.80 4.46 -10.87
N PHE A 31 -1.37 3.77 -9.87
CA PHE A 31 -1.73 2.36 -9.97
C PHE A 31 -2.92 2.13 -10.90
N CYS A 32 -3.77 3.14 -11.04
CA CYS A 32 -4.83 3.22 -12.02
C CYS A 32 -4.99 4.66 -12.51
N GLY A 33 -5.70 4.86 -13.61
CA GLY A 33 -5.99 6.19 -14.14
C GLY A 33 -7.00 6.97 -13.31
N PRO A 34 -7.11 8.30 -13.53
CA PRO A 34 -8.11 9.13 -12.86
C PRO A 34 -9.54 8.61 -13.08
N GLY A 35 -10.29 8.41 -12.01
CA GLY A 35 -11.64 7.83 -12.02
C GLY A 35 -11.71 6.31 -12.20
N GLU A 36 -10.56 5.63 -12.28
CA GLU A 36 -10.51 4.16 -12.48
C GLU A 36 -10.38 3.38 -11.17
N SER A 37 -10.23 4.04 -10.02
CA SER A 37 -10.09 3.35 -8.72
C SER A 37 -11.30 2.50 -8.36
N GLY A 38 -12.51 2.90 -8.74
CA GLY A 38 -13.73 2.11 -8.52
C GLY A 38 -13.68 0.76 -9.24
N PRO A 39 -13.56 0.75 -10.59
CA PRO A 39 -13.33 -0.47 -11.35
C PRO A 39 -12.08 -1.25 -10.91
N PHE A 40 -11.03 -0.57 -10.46
CA PHE A 40 -9.80 -1.22 -9.99
C PHE A 40 -10.05 -2.08 -8.74
N ILE A 41 -10.82 -1.58 -7.77
CA ILE A 41 -11.10 -2.32 -6.53
C ILE A 41 -12.35 -3.21 -6.61
N ASP A 42 -13.07 -3.20 -7.73
CA ASP A 42 -14.34 -3.91 -7.86
C ASP A 42 -14.19 -5.42 -7.58
N GLY A 43 -15.09 -5.96 -6.77
CA GLY A 43 -15.02 -7.33 -6.24
C GLY A 43 -13.85 -7.62 -5.28
N GLY A 44 -12.95 -6.66 -5.02
CA GLY A 44 -11.84 -6.77 -4.07
C GLY A 44 -10.67 -7.66 -4.49
N GLY A 45 -10.78 -8.38 -5.62
CA GLY A 45 -9.78 -9.37 -6.03
C GLY A 45 -8.41 -8.77 -6.37
N ARG A 46 -8.37 -7.62 -7.05
CA ARG A 46 -7.10 -6.96 -7.42
C ARG A 46 -6.31 -6.44 -6.23
N ILE A 47 -7.01 -6.11 -5.13
CA ILE A 47 -6.41 -5.56 -3.90
C ILE A 47 -6.26 -6.58 -2.77
N ALA A 48 -6.65 -7.83 -3.02
CA ALA A 48 -6.53 -8.92 -2.06
C ALA A 48 -5.05 -9.24 -1.78
N LEU A 49 -4.80 -10.01 -0.72
CA LEU A 49 -3.45 -10.38 -0.30
C LEU A 49 -2.65 -11.10 -1.39
N ASP A 50 -3.31 -11.89 -2.23
CA ASP A 50 -2.80 -12.60 -3.40
C ASP A 50 -3.22 -11.96 -4.73
N GLY A 51 -3.70 -10.72 -4.67
CA GLY A 51 -4.15 -9.94 -5.82
C GLY A 51 -3.01 -9.32 -6.63
N GLU A 52 -3.38 -8.50 -7.60
CA GLU A 52 -2.46 -7.75 -8.46
C GLU A 52 -1.62 -6.73 -7.68
N LEU A 53 -2.25 -6.05 -6.72
CA LEU A 53 -1.61 -5.08 -5.83
C LEU A 53 -2.22 -5.24 -4.43
N PRO A 54 -1.64 -6.04 -3.54
CA PRO A 54 -2.09 -6.13 -2.16
C PRO A 54 -2.14 -4.74 -1.50
N VAL A 55 -3.31 -4.33 -1.01
CA VAL A 55 -3.52 -3.03 -0.36
C VAL A 55 -3.86 -3.21 1.11
N ASN A 56 -3.15 -2.47 1.97
CA ASN A 56 -3.40 -2.41 3.41
C ASN A 56 -3.44 -3.81 4.03
N THR A 57 -2.36 -4.59 3.92
CA THR A 57 -2.33 -6.02 4.30
C THR A 57 -2.58 -6.26 5.79
N HIS A 58 -2.35 -5.25 6.63
CA HIS A 58 -2.71 -5.27 8.05
C HIS A 58 -4.19 -4.93 8.32
N GLY A 59 -4.96 -4.56 7.30
CA GLY A 59 -6.38 -4.16 7.38
C GLY A 59 -6.62 -2.64 7.40
N GLY A 60 -5.57 -1.83 7.37
CA GLY A 60 -5.66 -0.36 7.33
C GLY A 60 -6.29 0.26 8.59
N GLN A 61 -6.54 1.56 8.57
CA GLN A 61 -7.24 2.26 9.65
C GLN A 61 -8.69 1.84 9.78
N LEU A 62 -9.29 1.29 8.71
CA LEU A 62 -10.66 0.80 8.72
C LEU A 62 -10.84 -0.47 9.58
N SER A 63 -9.79 -1.29 9.75
CA SER A 63 -9.87 -2.54 10.51
C SER A 63 -8.87 -2.65 11.66
N ALA A 64 -7.58 -2.37 11.42
CA ALA A 64 -6.53 -2.46 12.45
C ALA A 64 -6.55 -1.28 13.44
N GLY A 65 -7.28 -0.21 13.10
CA GLY A 65 -7.47 0.95 13.95
C GLY A 65 -6.54 2.12 13.62
N ARG A 66 -6.91 3.29 14.14
CA ARG A 66 -6.29 4.56 13.75
C ARG A 66 -5.03 4.84 14.56
N LEU A 67 -3.87 4.47 14.00
CA LEU A 67 -2.55 4.77 14.55
C LEU A 67 -1.86 5.97 13.87
N HIS A 68 -2.63 6.97 13.43
CA HIS A 68 -2.13 8.21 12.80
C HIS A 68 -1.07 8.02 11.69
N GLY A 69 -1.12 6.89 11.00
CA GLY A 69 -0.24 6.61 9.87
C GLY A 69 1.00 5.76 10.15
N PHE A 70 1.31 5.50 11.43
CA PHE A 70 2.44 4.65 11.81
C PHE A 70 2.25 3.18 11.41
N GLY A 71 1.00 2.71 11.42
CA GLY A 71 0.64 1.33 11.06
C GLY A 71 1.08 0.95 9.64
N PHE A 72 0.92 1.86 8.67
CA PHE A 72 1.28 1.62 7.27
C PHE A 72 2.79 1.43 7.07
N ILE A 73 3.61 2.27 7.70
CA ILE A 73 5.07 2.15 7.61
C ILE A 73 5.53 0.87 8.31
N HIS A 74 4.98 0.58 9.49
CA HIS A 74 5.31 -0.63 10.22
C HIS A 74 4.95 -1.90 9.42
N GLU A 75 3.76 -1.94 8.82
CA GLU A 75 3.33 -3.06 8.00
C GLU A 75 4.21 -3.23 6.76
N ALA A 76 4.49 -2.15 6.03
CA ALA A 76 5.37 -2.19 4.88
C ALA A 76 6.77 -2.74 5.24
N VAL A 77 7.33 -2.37 6.40
CA VAL A 77 8.60 -2.93 6.88
C VAL A 77 8.50 -4.42 7.19
N LEU A 78 7.40 -4.90 7.78
CA LEU A 78 7.21 -6.32 8.03
C LEU A 78 7.09 -7.11 6.72
N GLN A 79 6.32 -6.60 5.75
CA GLN A 79 6.20 -7.21 4.41
C GLN A 79 7.57 -7.29 3.72
N LEU A 80 8.30 -6.17 3.71
CA LEU A 80 9.65 -6.04 3.20
C LEU A 80 10.69 -6.79 4.00
N ARG A 81 10.37 -7.38 5.15
CA ARG A 81 11.27 -8.28 5.90
C ARG A 81 10.90 -9.74 5.76
N GLY A 82 9.67 -10.05 5.31
CA GLY A 82 9.16 -11.42 5.33
C GLY A 82 8.66 -11.82 6.72
N GLU A 83 8.29 -10.83 7.55
CA GLU A 83 7.94 -10.99 8.96
C GLU A 83 6.45 -10.71 9.23
N ALA A 84 5.62 -10.59 8.19
CA ALA A 84 4.21 -10.23 8.34
C ALA A 84 3.29 -11.41 8.75
N GLY A 85 3.82 -12.62 8.91
CA GLY A 85 3.05 -13.80 9.36
C GLY A 85 1.97 -14.20 8.35
N ASP A 86 0.75 -14.51 8.82
CA ASP A 86 -0.36 -15.00 7.98
C ASP A 86 -0.83 -14.00 6.90
N ARG A 87 -0.48 -12.71 7.06
CA ARG A 87 -0.80 -11.64 6.11
C ARG A 87 0.38 -11.28 5.21
N GLN A 88 1.42 -12.10 5.15
CA GLN A 88 2.56 -11.89 4.26
C GLN A 88 2.12 -12.00 2.80
N VAL A 89 2.47 -11.01 1.98
CA VAL A 89 2.21 -11.06 0.54
C VAL A 89 2.93 -12.26 -0.08
N PRO A 90 2.31 -13.02 -0.99
CA PRO A 90 2.95 -14.16 -1.63
C PRO A 90 4.21 -13.77 -2.40
N GLY A 91 5.24 -14.61 -2.34
CA GLY A 91 6.50 -14.35 -3.02
C GLY A 91 7.42 -13.41 -2.25
N ARG A 92 8.31 -12.73 -2.97
CA ARG A 92 9.32 -11.86 -2.38
C ARG A 92 8.88 -10.41 -2.54
N CYS A 93 8.65 -9.73 -1.42
CA CYS A 93 8.38 -8.30 -1.40
C CYS A 93 9.70 -7.51 -1.34
N GLU A 94 9.90 -6.66 -2.34
CA GLU A 94 11.09 -5.82 -2.55
C GLU A 94 10.75 -4.33 -2.50
N VAL A 95 9.56 -3.92 -2.94
CA VAL A 95 9.14 -2.51 -2.99
C VAL A 95 7.77 -2.34 -2.35
N ALA A 96 7.69 -1.48 -1.35
CA ALA A 96 6.44 -1.08 -0.72
C ALA A 96 6.17 0.41 -0.94
N ALA A 97 4.96 0.74 -1.38
CA ALA A 97 4.46 2.10 -1.40
C ALA A 97 3.71 2.39 -0.10
N VAL A 98 4.06 3.49 0.57
CA VAL A 98 3.36 3.92 1.78
C VAL A 98 2.84 5.33 1.57
N ALA A 99 1.56 5.54 1.86
CA ALA A 99 0.93 6.84 1.77
C ALA A 99 0.26 7.22 3.08
N ASN A 100 0.45 8.47 3.50
CA ASN A 100 -0.06 9.02 4.75
C ASN A 100 -0.69 10.40 4.54
N GLY A 101 -1.74 10.70 5.30
CA GLY A 101 -2.44 11.97 5.18
C GLY A 101 -3.16 12.42 6.45
N GLY A 102 -3.43 13.72 6.53
CA GLY A 102 -4.17 14.33 7.64
C GLY A 102 -4.60 15.74 7.27
N GLY A 103 -5.87 15.92 6.92
CA GLY A 103 -6.39 17.20 6.45
C GLY A 103 -5.71 17.61 5.12
N PRO A 104 -5.16 18.82 4.99
CA PRO A 104 -4.52 19.28 3.76
C PRO A 104 -3.10 18.72 3.56
N VAL A 105 -2.54 18.01 4.55
CA VAL A 105 -1.18 17.49 4.50
C VAL A 105 -1.21 16.03 4.07
N ALA A 106 -0.42 15.70 3.05
CA ALA A 106 -0.25 14.36 2.54
C ALA A 106 1.22 14.12 2.20
N GLY A 107 1.66 12.87 2.31
CA GLY A 107 3.00 12.44 1.94
C GLY A 107 2.99 10.97 1.56
N SER A 108 3.91 10.59 0.68
CA SER A 108 4.15 9.20 0.33
C SER A 108 5.65 8.90 0.31
N MET A 109 5.97 7.62 0.44
CA MET A 109 7.33 7.12 0.38
C MET A 109 7.34 5.75 -0.30
N LEU A 110 8.47 5.45 -0.94
CA LEU A 110 8.80 4.09 -1.37
C LEU A 110 9.84 3.54 -0.40
N LEU A 111 9.55 2.39 0.18
CA LEU A 111 10.49 1.60 0.96
C LEU A 111 10.97 0.45 0.06
N VAL A 112 12.28 0.30 -0.06
CA VAL A 112 12.89 -0.72 -0.92
C VAL A 112 13.77 -1.61 -0.06
N ARG A 113 13.61 -2.92 -0.18
CA ARG A 113 14.53 -3.89 0.39
C ARG A 113 15.81 -3.85 -0.46
N GLU A 114 16.88 -3.27 0.08
CA GLU A 114 18.21 -3.48 -0.49
C GLU A 114 18.74 -4.81 0.02
N ASP A 115 19.03 -5.73 -0.90
CA ASP A 115 19.91 -6.83 -0.58
C ASP A 115 21.29 -6.26 -0.28
N GLY A 116 21.77 -6.54 0.94
CA GLY A 116 23.06 -6.04 1.39
C GLY A 116 24.13 -6.26 0.32
N ARG A 117 24.95 -5.22 0.11
CA ARG A 117 26.28 -5.39 -0.45
C ARG A 117 27.04 -6.51 0.27
#